data_AF-A0A966URJ9-F1
#
_entry.id   AF-A0A966URJ9-F1
#
_cell.length_a   1.000
_cell.length_b   1.000
_cell.length_c   1.000
_cell.angle_alpha   90.00
_cell.angle_beta   90.00
_cell.angle_gamma   90.00
#
_symmetry.space_group_name_H-M   'P 1'
#
loop_
_entity.id
_entity.type
_entity.pdbx_description
1 polymer ?
#
loop_
_entity_poly.entity_id
_entity_poly.type
_entity_poly.pdbx_seq_one_letter_code
_entity_poly.pdbx_strand_id
1 'polypeptide(L)'
;MPVSGYFNNFPSQDRMNNEYRLMEDVIAESIQIMGHNIYYIPRESFDAGDMIFGEYSKSKFDKAYLIEAYIGNISGFEGDNDFFSKFGLEIRETSNMIISRRAFKKIIPSTLRERPQEGDLLYIPVLKNLIEIKFIEHELMSHSLGNKLPYVYEMRCEAFRYSEEEIHTGVDEIDEIAAEVQYTTKIQLNTSPINIIQTSYFDGETVYQSNDGTWANNYASATVKEWYKANGTMFLYNIEGQFKANANVYGNSSQAIYRSTAYDDRTDFNAYDEYDNQELKLESDVFLDLSETNPFGTP
;
A
#
# COMPACT_ATOMS: atom_id res chain seq x y z
N MET A 1 14.76 -34.90 -31.73
CA MET A 1 16.15 -35.41 -31.85
C MET A 1 17.08 -34.32 -31.35
N PRO A 2 18.06 -34.60 -30.47
CA PRO A 2 19.00 -33.59 -30.00
C PRO A 2 19.82 -33.06 -31.19
N VAL A 3 19.98 -31.74 -31.27
CA VAL A 3 20.71 -31.05 -32.37
C VAL A 3 22.22 -31.24 -32.24
N SER A 4 22.70 -31.67 -31.06
CA SER A 4 24.09 -32.03 -30.76
C SER A 4 24.11 -33.23 -29.82
N GLY A 5 25.00 -34.20 -30.06
CA GLY A 5 25.14 -35.41 -29.24
C GLY A 5 25.63 -35.17 -27.81
N TYR A 6 26.10 -33.94 -27.51
CA TYR A 6 26.54 -33.54 -26.17
C TYR A 6 25.46 -32.84 -25.36
N PHE A 7 24.43 -32.28 -26.01
CA PHE A 7 23.36 -31.55 -25.34
C PHE A 7 22.09 -32.38 -25.31
N ASN A 8 21.76 -32.88 -24.12
CA ASN A 8 20.49 -33.55 -23.88
C ASN A 8 19.43 -32.54 -23.42
N ASN A 9 18.65 -32.03 -24.36
CA ASN A 9 17.57 -31.08 -24.09
C ASN A 9 16.32 -31.74 -23.45
N PHE A 10 16.27 -33.06 -23.30
CA PHE A 10 15.13 -33.76 -22.70
C PHE A 10 15.61 -34.91 -21.81
N PRO A 11 16.27 -34.62 -20.67
CA PRO A 11 16.59 -35.66 -19.70
C PRO A 11 15.30 -36.19 -19.04
N SER A 12 15.31 -37.45 -18.62
CA SER A 12 14.30 -37.99 -17.70
C SER A 12 14.23 -37.12 -16.43
N GLN A 13 13.03 -36.86 -15.90
CA GLN A 13 12.76 -35.92 -14.79
C GLN A 13 13.71 -36.00 -13.58
N ASP A 14 14.31 -37.16 -13.32
CA ASP A 14 15.22 -37.39 -12.18
C ASP A 14 16.69 -36.99 -12.41
N ARG A 15 17.06 -36.57 -13.63
CA ARG A 15 18.40 -36.05 -13.94
C ARG A 15 18.31 -34.56 -14.20
N MET A 16 18.37 -33.76 -13.12
CA MET A 16 18.73 -32.35 -13.26
C MET A 16 20.14 -32.28 -13.86
N ASN A 17 20.18 -32.00 -15.16
CA ASN A 17 21.40 -31.75 -15.91
C ASN A 17 22.21 -30.63 -15.23
N ASN A 18 23.52 -30.80 -15.10
CA ASN A 18 24.40 -29.77 -14.55
C ASN A 18 24.32 -28.47 -15.36
N GLU A 19 23.96 -28.58 -16.63
CA GLU A 19 23.74 -27.50 -17.58
C GLU A 19 22.56 -26.60 -17.17
N TYR A 20 21.48 -27.16 -16.64
CA TYR A 20 20.36 -26.35 -16.11
C TYR A 20 20.79 -25.52 -14.92
N ARG A 21 21.58 -26.11 -14.01
CA ARG A 21 22.10 -25.40 -12.84
C ARG A 21 23.07 -24.31 -13.25
N LEU A 22 23.97 -24.59 -14.19
CA LEU A 22 24.90 -23.59 -14.73
C LEU A 22 24.13 -22.40 -15.35
N MET A 23 23.08 -22.67 -16.12
CA MET A 23 22.25 -21.59 -16.69
C MET A 23 21.54 -20.79 -15.60
N GLU A 24 20.94 -21.45 -14.60
CA GLU A 24 20.35 -20.77 -13.43
C GLU A 24 21.37 -19.92 -12.67
N ASP A 25 22.59 -20.42 -12.49
CA ASP A 25 23.69 -19.74 -11.81
C ASP A 25 24.14 -18.49 -12.57
N VAL A 26 24.37 -18.61 -13.89
CA VAL A 26 24.78 -17.48 -14.74
C VAL A 26 23.69 -16.40 -14.78
N ILE A 27 22.42 -16.78 -14.85
CA ILE A 27 21.30 -15.82 -14.85
C ILE A 27 21.22 -15.12 -13.49
N ALA A 28 21.29 -15.87 -12.38
CA ALA A 28 21.28 -15.28 -11.04
C ALA A 28 22.45 -14.31 -10.84
N GLU A 29 23.65 -14.69 -11.28
CA GLU A 29 24.85 -13.84 -11.20
C GLU A 29 24.73 -12.59 -12.09
N SER A 30 24.16 -12.71 -13.31
CA SER A 30 23.92 -11.54 -14.16
C SER A 30 22.95 -10.53 -13.52
N ILE A 31 21.89 -11.01 -12.86
CA ILE A 31 20.94 -10.16 -12.14
C ILE A 31 21.62 -9.55 -10.92
N GLN A 32 22.50 -10.28 -10.25
CA GLN A 32 23.27 -9.74 -9.13
C GLN A 32 24.26 -8.63 -9.53
N ILE A 33 24.85 -8.72 -10.74
CA ILE A 33 25.79 -7.71 -11.25
C ILE A 33 25.06 -6.46 -11.76
N MET A 34 23.96 -6.64 -12.50
CA MET A 34 23.28 -5.54 -13.21
C MET A 34 22.02 -5.03 -12.49
N GLY A 35 21.49 -5.79 -11.55
CA GLY A 35 20.27 -5.48 -10.81
C GLY A 35 20.51 -4.59 -9.60
N HIS A 36 19.41 -4.34 -8.89
CA HIS A 36 19.37 -3.56 -7.67
C HIS A 36 18.74 -4.38 -6.56
N ASN A 37 19.13 -4.08 -5.32
CA ASN A 37 18.50 -4.67 -4.14
C ASN A 37 17.17 -3.96 -3.88
N ILE A 38 16.10 -4.72 -3.80
CA ILE A 38 14.75 -4.25 -3.50
C ILE A 38 14.15 -5.09 -2.38
N TYR A 39 13.17 -4.56 -1.67
CA TYR A 39 12.42 -5.34 -0.69
C TYR A 39 11.16 -5.91 -1.35
N TYR A 40 10.99 -7.22 -1.24
CA TYR A 40 9.77 -7.94 -1.58
C TYR A 40 8.92 -8.14 -0.34
N ILE A 41 7.68 -7.69 -0.42
CA ILE A 41 6.73 -7.63 0.67
C ILE A 41 5.50 -8.44 0.25
N PRO A 42 5.39 -9.71 0.72
CA PRO A 42 4.28 -10.56 0.35
C PRO A 42 2.97 -10.07 0.97
N ARG A 43 1.91 -10.09 0.18
CA ARG A 43 0.55 -9.80 0.65
C ARG A 43 0.04 -10.95 1.49
N GLU A 44 -0.29 -10.66 2.75
CA GLU A 44 -1.04 -11.56 3.61
C GLU A 44 -2.50 -11.09 3.65
N SER A 45 -3.45 -11.99 3.39
CA SER A 45 -4.87 -11.69 3.57
C SER A 45 -5.19 -11.79 5.05
N PHE A 46 -5.64 -10.70 5.67
CA PHE A 46 -6.13 -10.73 7.04
C PHE A 46 -7.65 -11.01 7.02
N ASP A 47 -8.01 -12.20 7.48
CA ASP A 47 -9.39 -12.67 7.57
C ASP A 47 -9.98 -12.24 8.92
N ALA A 48 -10.46 -11.01 9.01
CA ALA A 48 -11.15 -10.49 10.19
C ALA A 48 -12.66 -10.84 10.18
N GLY A 49 -13.03 -12.06 9.78
CA GLY A 49 -14.38 -12.64 9.70
C GLY A 49 -15.63 -11.85 10.19
N ASP A 50 -16.56 -11.66 9.27
CA ASP A 50 -17.93 -11.15 9.32
C ASP A 50 -18.66 -12.36 8.82
N MET A 51 -19.11 -13.07 9.83
CA MET A 51 -19.76 -14.35 9.71
C MET A 51 -21.15 -14.21 9.05
N ILE A 52 -21.61 -12.99 8.76
CA ILE A 52 -22.93 -12.70 8.22
C ILE A 52 -22.91 -12.50 6.71
N PHE A 53 -21.99 -11.70 6.15
CA PHE A 53 -21.91 -11.46 4.70
C PHE A 53 -20.81 -12.27 4.00
N GLY A 54 -19.85 -12.83 4.74
CA GLY A 54 -18.84 -13.75 4.18
C GLY A 54 -17.84 -13.07 3.23
N GLU A 55 -17.72 -11.75 3.27
CA GLU A 55 -16.76 -10.96 2.49
C GLU A 55 -15.62 -10.48 3.38
N TYR A 56 -14.41 -10.98 3.10
CA TYR A 56 -13.13 -10.52 3.66
C TYR A 56 -12.09 -10.38 2.56
N SER A 57 -11.37 -9.26 2.57
CA SER A 57 -9.95 -9.30 2.95
C SER A 57 -9.40 -7.88 2.97
N LYS A 58 -9.25 -7.28 4.15
CA LYS A 58 -8.24 -6.21 4.27
C LYS A 58 -6.87 -6.88 4.07
N SER A 59 -6.05 -6.31 3.20
CA SER A 59 -4.70 -6.80 2.97
C SER A 59 -3.79 -6.31 4.09
N LYS A 60 -2.89 -7.18 4.54
CA LYS A 60 -1.88 -6.86 5.55
C LYS A 60 -0.49 -7.21 5.03
N PHE A 61 0.49 -6.38 5.36
CA PHE A 61 1.88 -6.52 4.92
C PHE A 61 2.81 -6.48 6.13
N ASP A 62 3.14 -7.66 6.65
CA ASP A 62 3.89 -7.81 7.92
C ASP A 62 5.38 -8.13 7.76
N LYS A 63 5.82 -8.49 6.53
CA LYS A 63 7.16 -9.03 6.30
C LYS A 63 7.80 -8.37 5.09
N ALA A 64 9.09 -8.09 5.17
CA ALA A 64 9.89 -7.64 4.04
C ALA A 64 11.13 -8.55 3.85
N TYR A 65 11.43 -8.92 2.61
CA TYR A 65 12.58 -9.72 2.24
C TYR A 65 13.43 -8.97 1.23
N LEU A 66 14.72 -8.82 1.50
CA LEU A 66 15.63 -8.22 0.52
C LEU A 66 15.90 -9.22 -0.61
N ILE A 67 15.57 -8.84 -1.84
CA ILE A 67 15.82 -9.62 -3.06
C ILE A 67 16.54 -8.78 -4.12
N GLU A 68 17.23 -9.44 -5.03
CA GLU A 68 17.84 -8.80 -6.19
C GLU A 68 16.89 -8.84 -7.38
N ALA A 69 16.59 -7.66 -7.95
CA ALA A 69 15.77 -7.51 -9.15
C ALA A 69 16.48 -6.67 -10.19
N TYR A 70 16.33 -7.07 -11.45
CA TYR A 70 16.77 -6.28 -12.60
C TYR A 70 15.59 -5.46 -13.12
N ILE A 71 15.79 -4.17 -13.32
CA ILE A 71 14.78 -3.30 -13.93
C ILE A 71 14.89 -3.47 -15.43
N GLY A 72 13.89 -4.11 -16.03
CA GLY A 72 13.84 -4.40 -17.46
C GLY A 72 13.59 -3.15 -18.32
N ASN A 73 13.00 -2.11 -17.72
CA ASN A 73 12.70 -0.85 -18.40
C ASN A 73 13.66 0.25 -17.93
N ILE A 74 14.71 0.50 -18.70
CA ILE A 74 15.56 1.68 -18.55
C ILE A 74 15.53 2.40 -19.90
N SER A 75 15.17 3.68 -19.90
CA SER A 75 14.92 4.52 -21.09
C SER A 75 13.54 4.33 -21.73
N GLY A 76 12.70 5.36 -21.56
CA GLY A 76 11.41 5.48 -22.20
C GLY A 76 11.49 5.53 -23.73
N PHE A 77 10.30 5.55 -24.33
CA PHE A 77 10.04 5.51 -25.78
C PHE A 77 9.77 4.12 -26.38
N GLU A 78 8.93 3.31 -25.75
CA GLU A 78 8.02 2.44 -26.52
C GLU A 78 6.60 2.63 -25.97
N GLY A 79 5.76 3.23 -26.83
CA GLY A 79 4.46 3.73 -26.46
C GLY A 79 3.46 2.62 -26.16
N ASP A 80 2.86 2.71 -24.98
CA ASP A 80 1.44 2.48 -24.77
C ASP A 80 0.95 3.60 -23.85
N ASN A 81 0.57 4.72 -24.46
CA ASN A 81 -0.82 5.15 -24.56
C ASN A 81 -1.37 5.61 -23.20
N ASP A 82 -1.21 6.91 -22.94
CA ASP A 82 -2.20 7.76 -22.27
C ASP A 82 -3.60 7.27 -22.61
N PHE A 83 -4.15 6.40 -21.77
CA PHE A 83 -5.42 5.77 -22.03
C PHE A 83 -6.50 6.78 -21.64
N PHE A 84 -7.08 7.44 -22.64
CA PHE A 84 -8.26 8.27 -22.44
C PHE A 84 -9.45 7.37 -22.08
N SER A 85 -9.70 7.22 -20.78
CA SER A 85 -10.93 6.65 -20.25
C SER A 85 -12.07 7.65 -20.44
N LYS A 86 -13.33 7.18 -20.44
CA LYS A 86 -14.53 8.04 -20.48
C LYS A 86 -14.61 9.03 -19.30
N PHE A 87 -13.74 8.86 -18.29
CA PHE A 87 -13.61 9.71 -17.11
C PHE A 87 -12.36 10.61 -17.13
N GLY A 88 -11.48 10.55 -18.13
CA GLY A 88 -10.29 11.41 -18.22
C GLY A 88 -9.02 10.71 -18.71
N LEU A 89 -7.91 11.43 -18.65
CA LEU A 89 -6.56 10.94 -18.92
C LEU A 89 -6.05 10.18 -17.69
N GLU A 90 -5.86 8.87 -17.80
CA GLU A 90 -5.25 8.07 -16.74
C GLU A 90 -3.79 7.75 -17.12
N ILE A 91 -2.84 8.46 -16.52
CA ILE A 91 -1.40 8.18 -16.68
C ILE A 91 -1.05 7.08 -15.67
N ARG A 92 -0.66 5.91 -16.15
CA ARG A 92 -0.18 4.81 -15.30
C ARG A 92 1.33 4.67 -15.44
N GLU A 93 2.01 4.80 -14.32
CA GLU A 93 3.43 4.47 -14.24
C GLU A 93 3.56 2.95 -14.10
N THR A 94 4.05 2.31 -15.16
CA THR A 94 4.31 0.87 -15.19
C THR A 94 5.81 0.63 -15.28
N SER A 95 6.30 -0.38 -14.56
CA SER A 95 7.70 -0.79 -14.58
C SER A 95 7.81 -2.31 -14.65
N ASN A 96 8.61 -2.81 -15.58
CA ASN A 96 8.90 -4.23 -15.68
C ASN A 96 10.14 -4.57 -14.85
N MET A 97 10.01 -5.56 -13.99
CA MET A 97 11.11 -6.09 -13.18
C MET A 97 11.31 -7.57 -13.43
N ILE A 98 12.56 -8.00 -13.42
CA ILE A 98 12.96 -9.38 -13.68
C ILE A 98 13.70 -9.90 -12.45
N ILE A 99 13.25 -11.04 -11.92
CA ILE A 99 13.89 -11.73 -10.79
C ILE A 99 14.30 -13.15 -11.16
N SER A 100 15.37 -13.64 -10.56
CA SER A 100 15.78 -15.04 -10.71
C SER A 100 14.89 -15.95 -9.86
N ARG A 101 14.34 -17.00 -10.47
CA ARG A 101 13.56 -18.02 -9.72
C ARG A 101 14.38 -18.65 -8.61
N ARG A 102 15.66 -18.93 -8.87
CA ARG A 102 16.55 -19.60 -7.91
C ARG A 102 16.87 -18.70 -6.72
N ALA A 103 17.13 -17.41 -6.96
CA ALA A 103 17.34 -16.44 -5.90
C ALA A 103 16.08 -16.29 -5.03
N PHE A 104 14.92 -16.14 -5.66
CA PHE A 104 13.62 -16.05 -4.98
C PHE A 104 13.39 -17.26 -4.04
N LYS A 105 13.54 -18.48 -4.56
CA LYS A 105 13.36 -19.71 -3.78
C LYS A 105 14.36 -19.88 -2.64
N LYS A 106 15.54 -19.26 -2.73
CA LYS A 106 16.56 -19.29 -1.69
C LYS A 106 16.24 -18.33 -0.55
N ILE A 107 15.72 -17.16 -0.86
CA ILE A 107 15.48 -16.07 0.10
C ILE A 107 14.13 -16.27 0.80
N ILE A 108 13.09 -16.59 0.03
CA ILE A 108 11.73 -16.64 0.52
C ILE A 108 11.37 -18.08 0.89
N PRO A 109 10.87 -18.32 2.12
CA PRO A 109 10.44 -19.64 2.53
C PRO A 109 9.32 -20.16 1.62
N SER A 110 9.48 -21.39 1.13
CA SER A 110 8.47 -22.04 0.26
C SER A 110 7.11 -22.24 0.94
N THR A 111 7.05 -22.16 2.28
CA THR A 111 5.81 -22.18 3.05
C THR A 111 5.00 -20.90 2.89
N LEU A 112 5.67 -19.78 2.58
CA LEU A 112 5.05 -18.48 2.38
C LEU A 112 4.67 -18.29 0.91
N ARG A 113 5.67 -18.39 0.03
CA ARG A 113 5.50 -18.23 -1.42
C ARG A 113 6.50 -19.12 -2.16
N GLU A 114 6.02 -19.90 -3.12
CA GLU A 114 6.89 -20.67 -4.04
C GLU A 114 7.35 -19.82 -5.25
N ARG A 115 6.56 -18.81 -5.60
CA ARG A 115 6.79 -17.84 -6.68
C ARG A 115 6.21 -16.48 -6.27
N PRO A 116 6.66 -15.37 -6.88
CA PRO A 116 5.98 -14.08 -6.71
C PRO A 116 4.50 -14.24 -7.09
N GLN A 117 3.63 -13.46 -6.46
CA GLN A 117 2.20 -13.44 -6.77
C GLN A 117 1.73 -12.01 -7.05
N GLU A 118 0.59 -11.94 -7.73
CA GLU A 118 -0.09 -10.69 -8.01
C GLU A 118 -0.63 -10.09 -6.70
N GLY A 119 -0.51 -8.78 -6.56
CA GLY A 119 -0.86 -8.03 -5.36
C GLY A 119 0.21 -8.00 -4.27
N ASP A 120 1.36 -8.68 -4.45
CA ASP A 120 2.51 -8.48 -3.58
C ASP A 120 3.19 -7.12 -3.89
N LEU A 121 3.83 -6.51 -2.89
CA LEU A 121 4.48 -5.21 -3.01
C LEU A 121 6.00 -5.34 -3.16
N LEU A 122 6.58 -4.38 -3.87
CA LEU A 122 8.00 -4.17 -4.06
C LEU A 122 8.36 -2.77 -3.61
N TYR A 123 9.37 -2.65 -2.75
CA TYR A 123 9.93 -1.38 -2.34
C TYR A 123 11.33 -1.19 -2.91
N ILE A 124 11.53 -0.07 -3.62
CA ILE A 124 12.84 0.30 -4.17
C ILE A 124 13.46 1.39 -3.28
N PRO A 125 14.55 1.09 -2.55
CA PRO A 125 15.18 2.07 -1.65
C PRO A 125 15.68 3.33 -2.38
N VAL A 126 16.10 3.20 -3.65
CA VAL A 126 16.60 4.33 -4.46
C VAL A 126 15.49 5.30 -4.84
N LEU A 127 14.28 4.81 -5.12
CA LEU A 127 13.15 5.64 -5.55
C LEU A 127 12.25 6.05 -4.37
N LYS A 128 12.38 5.40 -3.21
CA LYS A 128 11.49 5.53 -2.05
C LYS A 128 10.01 5.38 -2.44
N ASN A 129 9.72 4.48 -3.38
CA ASN A 129 8.37 4.25 -3.87
C ASN A 129 7.98 2.77 -3.70
N LEU A 130 6.71 2.55 -3.40
CA LEU A 130 6.06 1.23 -3.31
C LEU A 130 5.36 0.92 -4.63
N ILE A 131 5.58 -0.29 -5.13
CA ILE A 131 5.07 -0.74 -6.42
C ILE A 131 4.38 -2.08 -6.22
N GLU A 132 3.20 -2.25 -6.77
CA GLU A 132 2.42 -3.49 -6.71
C GLU A 132 2.66 -4.34 -7.96
N ILE A 133 2.78 -5.65 -7.78
CA ILE A 133 2.85 -6.60 -8.89
C ILE A 133 1.43 -6.86 -9.42
N LYS A 134 1.14 -6.41 -10.65
CA LYS A 134 -0.17 -6.65 -11.29
C LYS A 134 -0.22 -7.95 -12.05
N PHE A 135 0.87 -8.30 -12.73
CA PHE A 135 0.91 -9.48 -13.56
C PHE A 135 2.30 -10.09 -13.57
N ILE A 136 2.34 -11.42 -13.63
CA ILE A 136 3.57 -12.18 -13.68
C ILE A 136 3.59 -12.99 -14.97
N GLU A 137 4.62 -12.80 -15.77
CA GLU A 137 4.85 -13.58 -16.96
C GLU A 137 5.59 -14.87 -16.61
N HIS A 138 4.98 -15.99 -16.98
CA HIS A 138 5.48 -17.32 -16.63
C HIS A 138 6.10 -18.06 -17.81
N GLU A 139 6.02 -17.52 -19.02
CA GLU A 139 6.42 -18.23 -20.25
C GLU A 139 7.74 -17.75 -20.85
N LEU A 140 8.28 -16.59 -20.44
CA LEU A 140 9.57 -16.13 -20.95
C LEU A 140 10.68 -17.15 -20.61
N MET A 141 11.40 -17.57 -21.65
CA MET A 141 12.51 -18.52 -21.60
C MET A 141 12.17 -19.97 -21.19
N SER A 142 10.89 -20.35 -21.19
CA SER A 142 10.41 -21.69 -20.81
C SER A 142 10.78 -22.84 -21.76
N HIS A 143 11.66 -22.61 -22.74
CA HIS A 143 12.01 -23.60 -23.78
C HIS A 143 13.51 -23.79 -24.02
N SER A 144 14.39 -23.06 -23.34
CA SER A 144 15.83 -23.32 -23.42
C SER A 144 16.18 -24.63 -22.70
N LEU A 145 16.83 -25.54 -23.43
CA LEU A 145 17.18 -26.90 -23.00
C LEU A 145 15.97 -27.76 -22.57
N GLY A 146 14.73 -27.49 -23.00
CA GLY A 146 13.55 -28.33 -22.70
C GLY A 146 13.15 -28.40 -21.23
N ASN A 147 13.59 -27.44 -20.41
CA ASN A 147 13.11 -27.26 -19.05
C ASN A 147 11.66 -26.78 -19.08
N LYS A 148 10.74 -27.41 -18.33
CA LYS A 148 9.32 -27.02 -18.27
C LYS A 148 9.07 -25.75 -17.45
N LEU A 149 10.11 -25.25 -16.81
CA LEU A 149 10.02 -24.40 -15.64
C LEU A 149 10.89 -23.15 -15.92
N PRO A 150 10.35 -21.92 -15.89
CA PRO A 150 11.04 -20.71 -16.33
C PRO A 150 12.21 -20.29 -15.41
N TYR A 151 13.34 -19.87 -15.97
CA TYR A 151 14.52 -19.48 -15.20
C TYR A 151 14.36 -18.15 -14.45
N VAL A 152 13.56 -17.25 -15.00
CA VAL A 152 13.27 -15.92 -14.47
C VAL A 152 11.77 -15.71 -14.35
N TYR A 153 11.35 -14.83 -13.45
CA TYR A 153 10.01 -14.27 -13.43
C TYR A 153 10.10 -12.82 -13.89
N GLU A 154 9.33 -12.47 -14.91
CA GLU A 154 9.10 -11.08 -15.28
C GLU A 154 7.80 -10.63 -14.63
N MET A 155 7.87 -9.51 -13.91
CA MET A 155 6.79 -8.92 -13.16
C MET A 155 6.47 -7.58 -13.79
N ARG A 156 5.22 -7.38 -14.19
CA ARG A 156 4.69 -6.08 -14.56
C ARG A 156 4.16 -5.42 -13.30
N CYS A 157 4.79 -4.33 -12.92
CA CYS A 157 4.51 -3.64 -11.67
C CYS A 157 3.93 -2.26 -11.96
N GLU A 158 3.02 -1.80 -11.12
CA GLU A 158 2.41 -0.46 -11.18
C GLU A 158 2.58 0.24 -9.82
N ALA A 159 2.67 1.57 -9.80
CA ALA A 159 2.74 2.31 -8.53
C ALA A 159 1.58 1.90 -7.59
N PHE A 160 1.93 1.58 -6.34
CA PHE A 160 0.94 1.12 -5.37
C PHE A 160 0.04 2.28 -4.93
N ARG A 161 -1.27 2.03 -4.88
CA ARG A 161 -2.25 2.99 -4.35
C ARG A 161 -2.78 2.45 -3.03
N TYR A 162 -2.66 3.28 -2.00
CA TYR A 162 -3.11 2.92 -0.66
C TYR A 162 -4.65 2.93 -0.59
N SER A 163 -5.22 1.84 -0.08
CA SER A 163 -6.66 1.63 0.11
C SER A 163 -6.91 1.05 1.52
N GLU A 164 -6.35 1.70 2.53
CA GLU A 164 -6.49 1.35 3.96
C GLU A 164 -5.90 -0.03 4.34
N GLU A 165 -4.89 -0.52 3.61
CA GLU A 165 -4.13 -1.71 4.00
C GLU A 165 -3.19 -1.44 5.17
N GLU A 166 -3.05 -2.41 6.08
CA GLU A 166 -2.07 -2.27 7.18
C GLU A 166 -0.68 -2.72 6.69
N ILE A 167 0.26 -1.77 6.64
CA ILE A 167 1.67 -2.03 6.30
C ILE A 167 2.51 -1.84 7.56
N HIS A 168 3.06 -2.94 8.07
CA HIS A 168 3.97 -2.93 9.21
C HIS A 168 5.03 -4.01 9.02
N THR A 169 6.00 -3.70 8.17
CA THR A 169 7.02 -4.65 7.72
C THR A 169 8.18 -4.82 8.68
N GLY A 170 8.32 -3.90 9.66
CA GLY A 170 9.43 -3.85 10.61
C GLY A 170 10.70 -3.25 10.02
N VAL A 171 10.62 -2.64 8.83
CA VAL A 171 11.69 -1.85 8.22
C VAL A 171 11.28 -0.39 8.30
N ASP A 172 12.01 0.39 9.09
CA ASP A 172 11.69 1.79 9.40
C ASP A 172 11.40 2.63 8.15
N GLU A 173 12.19 2.48 7.08
CA GLU A 173 12.01 3.23 5.83
C GLU A 173 10.68 2.91 5.12
N ILE A 174 10.23 1.67 5.16
CA ILE A 174 8.98 1.24 4.52
C ILE A 174 7.78 1.69 5.37
N ASP A 175 7.90 1.52 6.69
CA ASP A 175 6.83 1.84 7.62
C ASP A 175 6.63 3.38 7.73
N GLU A 176 7.69 4.19 7.59
CA GLU A 176 7.60 5.66 7.49
C GLU A 176 6.85 6.10 6.24
N ILE A 177 7.14 5.50 5.08
CA ILE A 177 6.46 5.82 3.82
C ILE A 177 4.99 5.39 3.87
N ALA A 178 4.71 4.21 4.42
CA ALA A 178 3.33 3.77 4.61
C ALA A 178 2.54 4.72 5.51
N ALA A 179 3.16 5.20 6.61
CA ALA A 179 2.55 6.19 7.48
C ALA A 179 2.34 7.54 6.78
N GLU A 180 3.26 7.96 5.91
CA GLU A 180 3.15 9.21 5.15
C GLU A 180 1.99 9.18 4.15
N VAL A 181 1.91 8.11 3.33
CA VAL A 181 0.94 7.95 2.24
C VAL A 181 -0.46 7.57 2.73
N GLN A 182 -0.58 7.12 4.00
CA GLN A 182 -1.87 6.76 4.57
C GLN A 182 -2.83 7.95 4.61
N TYR A 183 -4.06 7.71 4.11
CA TYR A 183 -5.20 8.62 4.19
C TYR A 183 -5.37 9.13 5.62
N THR A 184 -5.28 10.45 5.79
CA THR A 184 -5.49 11.07 7.10
C THR A 184 -6.58 12.12 7.04
N THR A 185 -7.47 12.05 8.02
CA THR A 185 -8.53 13.03 8.21
C THR A 185 -8.15 13.98 9.33
N LYS A 186 -8.46 15.25 9.11
CA LYS A 186 -8.22 16.31 10.09
C LYS A 186 -9.40 16.45 11.04
N ILE A 187 -9.13 16.41 12.34
CA ILE A 187 -10.10 16.83 13.36
C ILE A 187 -9.59 18.06 14.10
N GLN A 188 -10.48 19.02 14.33
CA GLN A 188 -10.21 20.21 15.13
C GLN A 188 -10.72 19.98 16.55
N LEU A 189 -9.83 20.18 17.51
CA LEU A 189 -10.11 20.14 18.94
C LEU A 189 -9.85 21.51 19.55
N ASN A 190 -10.36 21.73 20.76
CA ASN A 190 -10.04 22.91 21.54
C ASN A 190 -8.56 22.91 21.97
N THR A 191 -7.99 24.10 22.22
CA THR A 191 -6.57 24.25 22.59
C THR A 191 -6.29 24.03 24.08
N SER A 192 -7.35 23.88 24.89
CA SER A 192 -7.26 23.68 26.34
C SER A 192 -7.74 22.28 26.72
N PRO A 193 -6.91 21.45 27.38
CA PRO A 193 -7.32 20.12 27.78
C PRO A 193 -8.40 20.19 28.87
N ILE A 194 -9.35 19.26 28.83
CA ILE A 194 -10.38 19.06 29.87
C ILE A 194 -9.77 18.38 31.11
N ASN A 195 -8.79 17.49 30.90
CA ASN A 195 -8.08 16.79 31.98
C ASN A 195 -6.66 17.34 32.15
N ILE A 196 -6.21 17.52 33.39
CA ILE A 196 -4.95 18.22 33.73
C ILE A 196 -3.77 17.25 33.87
N ILE A 197 -4.04 15.95 34.04
CA ILE A 197 -3.01 14.94 34.36
C ILE A 197 -2.02 14.76 33.20
N GLN A 198 -2.52 14.70 31.96
CA GLN A 198 -1.70 14.61 30.77
C GLN A 198 -2.30 15.50 29.67
N THR A 199 -1.45 16.33 29.06
CA THR A 199 -1.90 17.48 28.26
C THR A 199 -1.61 17.34 26.77
N SER A 200 -1.23 16.17 26.28
CA SER A 200 -0.96 15.90 24.87
C SER A 200 -1.28 14.45 24.54
N TYR A 201 -1.77 14.23 23.31
CA TYR A 201 -1.85 12.90 22.72
C TYR A 201 -0.45 12.41 22.34
N PHE A 202 -0.28 11.09 22.29
CA PHE A 202 0.91 10.42 21.77
C PHE A 202 0.70 10.00 20.33
N ASP A 203 1.76 10.06 19.52
CA ASP A 203 1.72 9.59 18.13
C ASP A 203 1.52 8.06 18.13
N GLY A 204 0.64 7.57 17.24
CA GLY A 204 0.25 6.16 17.12
C GLY A 204 -0.76 5.67 18.18
N GLU A 205 -1.26 6.52 19.07
CA GLU A 205 -2.24 6.07 20.08
C GLU A 205 -3.67 5.99 19.54
N THR A 206 -4.50 5.14 20.14
CA THR A 206 -5.94 5.09 19.83
C THR A 206 -6.70 6.16 20.60
N VAL A 207 -7.50 6.93 19.86
CA VAL A 207 -8.46 7.90 20.39
C VAL A 207 -9.88 7.45 20.09
N TYR A 208 -10.81 7.81 20.97
CA TYR A 208 -12.21 7.45 20.81
C TYR A 208 -13.16 8.55 21.28
N GLN A 209 -14.37 8.53 20.75
CA GLN A 209 -15.51 9.28 21.28
C GLN A 209 -16.57 8.32 21.82
N SER A 210 -17.04 8.61 23.03
CA SER A 210 -18.17 7.93 23.63
C SER A 210 -19.01 8.91 24.44
N ASN A 211 -20.29 8.57 24.63
CA ASN A 211 -21.20 9.40 25.42
C ASN A 211 -20.86 9.37 26.92
N ASP A 212 -20.32 8.24 27.39
CA ASP A 212 -20.08 7.96 28.81
C ASP A 212 -18.59 7.96 29.19
N GLY A 213 -17.69 8.22 28.24
CA GLY A 213 -16.23 8.22 28.44
C GLY A 213 -15.57 6.85 28.51
N THR A 214 -16.33 5.77 28.34
CA THR A 214 -15.82 4.37 28.34
C THR A 214 -15.48 3.89 26.92
N TRP A 215 -14.50 2.98 26.80
CA TRP A 215 -14.11 2.35 25.53
C TRP A 215 -15.21 1.41 24.99
N ALA A 216 -15.88 0.66 25.86
CA ALA A 216 -16.87 -0.35 25.46
C ALA A 216 -18.12 0.22 24.75
N ASN A 217 -18.42 1.50 24.95
CA ASN A 217 -19.54 2.22 24.32
C ASN A 217 -19.04 3.29 23.33
N ASN A 218 -17.88 3.06 22.70
CA ASN A 218 -17.39 3.96 21.66
C ASN A 218 -18.31 3.91 20.43
N TYR A 219 -18.50 5.08 19.80
CA TYR A 219 -19.21 5.18 18.51
C TYR A 219 -18.31 5.71 17.40
N ALA A 220 -17.13 6.22 17.77
CA ALA A 220 -16.06 6.57 16.85
C ALA A 220 -14.71 6.24 17.51
N SER A 221 -13.80 5.65 16.75
CA SER A 221 -12.42 5.41 17.16
C SER A 221 -11.46 5.66 16.00
N ALA A 222 -10.22 6.05 16.30
CA ALA A 222 -9.18 6.28 15.30
C ALA A 222 -7.80 6.21 15.95
N THR A 223 -6.76 6.13 15.12
CA THR A 223 -5.37 6.24 15.56
C THR A 223 -4.80 7.63 15.23
N VAL A 224 -4.01 8.19 16.15
CA VAL A 224 -3.40 9.51 16.00
C VAL A 224 -2.16 9.40 15.13
N LYS A 225 -2.14 10.10 13.99
CA LYS A 225 -0.92 10.29 13.17
C LYS A 225 -0.03 11.33 13.81
N GLU A 226 -0.57 12.54 13.99
CA GLU A 226 0.14 13.67 14.60
C GLU A 226 -0.84 14.56 15.37
N TRP A 227 -0.35 15.16 16.46
CA TRP A 227 -1.12 16.10 17.28
C TRP A 227 -0.42 17.45 17.48
N TYR A 228 -1.04 18.52 16.98
CA TYR A 228 -0.58 19.89 17.16
C TYR A 228 -1.36 20.63 18.24
N LYS A 229 -0.89 20.53 19.49
CA LYS A 229 -1.52 21.15 20.68
C LYS A 229 -1.75 22.67 20.54
N ALA A 230 -0.82 23.40 19.91
CA ALA A 230 -0.91 24.86 19.80
C ALA A 230 -2.11 25.32 18.96
N ASN A 231 -2.41 24.58 17.89
CA ASN A 231 -3.48 24.90 16.94
C ASN A 231 -4.74 24.06 17.19
N GLY A 232 -4.69 23.08 18.11
CA GLY A 232 -5.80 22.16 18.36
C GLY A 232 -6.08 21.22 17.19
N THR A 233 -5.11 20.99 16.29
CA THR A 233 -5.30 20.15 15.10
C THR A 233 -4.74 18.77 15.31
N MET A 234 -5.54 17.74 15.06
CA MET A 234 -5.12 16.34 15.10
C MET A 234 -5.34 15.70 13.73
N PHE A 235 -4.36 14.92 13.30
CA PHE A 235 -4.44 14.08 12.11
C PHE A 235 -4.72 12.65 12.55
N LEU A 236 -5.77 12.06 11.98
CA LEU A 236 -6.27 10.74 12.32
C LEU A 236 -6.20 9.81 11.12
N TYR A 237 -5.98 8.54 11.36
CA TYR A 237 -6.07 7.48 10.36
C TYR A 237 -6.81 6.28 10.96
N ASN A 238 -7.19 5.33 10.09
CA ASN A 238 -7.94 4.13 10.48
C ASN A 238 -9.18 4.45 11.33
N ILE A 239 -10.03 5.33 10.78
CA ILE A 239 -11.22 5.84 11.48
C ILE A 239 -12.33 4.80 11.39
N GLU A 240 -12.81 4.33 12.53
CA GLU A 240 -14.01 3.51 12.65
C GLU A 240 -15.15 4.36 13.21
N GLY A 241 -16.24 4.49 12.46
CA GLY A 241 -17.38 5.33 12.84
C GLY A 241 -17.23 6.80 12.42
N GLN A 242 -18.01 7.69 13.03
CA GLN A 242 -18.01 9.12 12.68
C GLN A 242 -17.83 9.97 13.92
N PHE A 243 -16.75 10.77 13.94
CA PHE A 243 -16.54 11.76 14.99
C PHE A 243 -17.59 12.87 14.88
N LYS A 244 -18.13 13.27 16.02
CA LYS A 244 -19.10 14.38 16.10
C LYS A 244 -18.42 15.62 16.64
N ALA A 245 -18.78 16.78 16.09
CA ALA A 245 -18.39 18.05 16.67
C ALA A 245 -19.00 18.24 18.07
N ASN A 246 -18.34 19.04 18.90
CA ASN A 246 -18.72 19.36 20.29
C ASN A 246 -18.72 18.17 21.27
N ALA A 247 -18.10 17.04 20.91
CA ALA A 247 -17.94 15.86 21.76
C ALA A 247 -16.50 15.70 22.29
N ASN A 248 -16.35 15.04 23.44
CA ASN A 248 -15.04 14.77 24.03
C ASN A 248 -14.34 13.63 23.29
N VAL A 249 -13.07 13.84 22.96
CA VAL A 249 -12.14 12.85 22.39
C VAL A 249 -11.23 12.38 23.51
N TYR A 250 -11.27 11.08 23.80
CA TYR A 250 -10.50 10.44 24.86
C TYR A 250 -9.32 9.70 24.25
N GLY A 251 -8.11 9.93 24.77
CA GLY A 251 -6.92 9.14 24.45
C GLY A 251 -6.87 7.89 25.32
N ASN A 252 -6.68 6.71 24.72
CA ASN A 252 -6.65 5.44 25.45
C ASN A 252 -5.37 5.27 26.28
N SER A 253 -4.22 5.70 25.76
CA SER A 253 -2.92 5.57 26.43
C SER A 253 -2.53 6.83 27.20
N SER A 254 -2.73 8.01 26.59
CA SER A 254 -2.42 9.30 27.21
C SER A 254 -3.46 9.77 28.22
N GLN A 255 -4.66 9.18 28.25
CA GLN A 255 -5.80 9.66 29.04
C GLN A 255 -6.12 11.16 28.83
N ALA A 256 -5.58 11.76 27.76
CA ALA A 256 -5.80 13.15 27.41
C ALA A 256 -7.25 13.30 26.91
N ILE A 257 -7.90 14.39 27.34
CA ILE A 257 -9.28 14.68 26.97
C ILE A 257 -9.32 16.07 26.39
N TYR A 258 -9.69 16.15 25.12
CA TYR A 258 -9.96 17.38 24.42
C TYR A 258 -11.35 17.33 23.81
N ARG A 259 -11.97 18.49 23.62
CA ARG A 259 -13.28 18.60 23.00
C ARG A 259 -13.11 18.90 21.53
N SER A 260 -13.69 18.07 20.67
CA SER A 260 -13.79 18.35 19.24
C SER A 260 -14.64 19.61 19.01
N THR A 261 -14.14 20.53 18.20
CA THR A 261 -14.83 21.76 17.79
C THR A 261 -15.40 21.62 16.39
N ALA A 262 -14.67 20.96 15.50
CA ALA A 262 -15.12 20.63 14.15
C ALA A 262 -14.52 19.28 13.75
N TYR A 263 -15.31 18.49 13.03
CA TYR A 263 -14.87 17.30 12.34
C TYR A 263 -15.29 17.46 10.88
N ASP A 264 -14.33 17.35 9.98
CA ASP A 264 -14.57 17.40 8.54
C ASP A 264 -14.05 16.09 7.96
N ASP A 265 -14.97 15.23 7.50
CA ASP A 265 -14.67 13.94 6.88
C ASP A 265 -14.41 14.07 5.37
N ARG A 266 -14.38 15.29 4.84
CA ARG A 266 -14.42 15.55 3.40
C ARG A 266 -13.08 15.96 2.81
N THR A 267 -12.09 16.22 3.67
CA THR A 267 -10.73 16.60 3.30
C THR A 267 -9.81 15.41 3.51
N ASP A 268 -9.20 14.92 2.45
CA ASP A 268 -8.00 14.10 2.54
C ASP A 268 -6.80 15.03 2.73
N PHE A 269 -5.95 14.77 3.70
CA PHE A 269 -4.67 15.46 3.78
C PHE A 269 -3.56 14.50 3.37
N ASN A 270 -3.41 14.28 2.07
CA ASN A 270 -2.24 13.63 1.52
C ASN A 270 -1.31 14.71 0.93
N ALA A 271 -0.07 14.78 1.40
CA ALA A 271 0.86 15.86 1.03
C ALA A 271 1.21 15.89 -0.48
N TYR A 272 0.92 14.80 -1.20
CA TYR A 272 1.19 14.63 -2.63
C TYR A 272 -0.07 14.54 -3.49
N ASP A 273 -1.27 14.67 -2.91
CA ASP A 273 -2.49 14.72 -3.73
C ASP A 273 -2.75 16.17 -4.17
N GLU A 274 -2.60 16.42 -5.47
CA GLU A 274 -2.91 17.72 -6.07
C GLU A 274 -4.43 17.92 -6.26
N TYR A 275 -5.26 16.91 -6.00
CA TYR A 275 -6.70 16.94 -6.28
C TYR A 275 -7.54 16.75 -5.02
N ASP A 276 -7.94 17.86 -4.40
CA ASP A 276 -8.86 17.83 -3.25
C ASP A 276 -10.31 18.10 -3.68
N ASN A 277 -11.24 17.22 -3.24
CA ASN A 277 -12.67 17.43 -3.40
C ASN A 277 -13.17 18.71 -2.71
N GLN A 278 -12.45 19.20 -1.68
CA GLN A 278 -12.75 20.46 -1.03
C GLN A 278 -12.59 21.65 -1.98
N GLU A 279 -11.54 21.67 -2.82
CA GLU A 279 -11.31 22.75 -3.77
C GLU A 279 -12.41 22.78 -4.83
N LEU A 280 -12.77 21.61 -5.38
CA LEU A 280 -13.90 21.47 -6.30
C LEU A 280 -15.22 21.96 -5.70
N LYS A 281 -15.42 21.75 -4.40
CA LYS A 281 -16.63 22.22 -3.71
C LYS A 281 -16.59 23.73 -3.44
N LEU A 282 -15.45 24.28 -3.00
CA LEU A 282 -15.29 25.72 -2.79
C LEU A 282 -15.50 26.49 -4.10
N GLU A 283 -14.97 25.98 -5.22
CA GLU A 283 -15.27 26.53 -6.54
C GLU A 283 -16.75 26.33 -6.92
N SER A 284 -17.34 25.16 -6.66
CA SER A 284 -18.75 24.90 -6.94
C SER A 284 -19.69 25.83 -6.15
N ASP A 285 -19.38 26.13 -4.88
CA ASP A 285 -20.19 27.02 -4.03
C ASP A 285 -20.15 28.48 -4.50
N VAL A 286 -19.13 28.87 -5.30
CA VAL A 286 -19.12 30.18 -5.99
C VAL A 286 -20.18 30.22 -7.10
N PHE A 287 -20.49 29.09 -7.74
CA PHE A 287 -21.39 29.03 -8.89
C PHE A 287 -22.80 28.51 -8.57
N LEU A 288 -22.95 27.66 -7.55
CA LEU A 288 -24.19 26.97 -7.19
C LEU A 288 -24.52 27.18 -5.71
N ASP A 289 -25.19 28.30 -5.41
CA ASP A 289 -25.77 28.56 -4.08
C ASP A 289 -27.11 27.81 -3.93
N LEU A 290 -27.09 26.72 -3.16
CA LEU A 290 -28.27 25.91 -2.83
C LEU A 290 -28.79 26.18 -1.40
N SER A 291 -28.36 27.27 -0.77
CA SER A 291 -28.80 27.64 0.58
C SER A 291 -30.28 28.05 0.64
N GLU A 292 -30.86 28.47 -0.49
CA GLU A 292 -32.29 28.76 -0.59
C GLU A 292 -33.09 27.49 -0.95
N THR A 293 -33.77 26.93 0.06
CA THR A 293 -34.62 25.72 -0.10
C THR A 293 -35.87 25.97 -0.96
N ASN A 294 -36.22 27.22 -1.27
CA ASN A 294 -37.36 27.50 -2.15
C ASN A 294 -37.22 28.82 -2.91
N PRO A 295 -36.69 28.79 -4.14
CA PRO A 295 -36.62 29.99 -4.99
C PRO A 295 -37.98 30.40 -5.61
N PHE A 296 -39.08 29.66 -5.38
CA PHE A 296 -40.38 29.93 -6.00
C PHE A 296 -41.61 29.89 -5.06
N GLY A 297 -41.45 30.05 -3.74
CA GLY A 297 -42.61 30.18 -2.86
C GLY A 297 -42.30 30.54 -1.41
N THR A 298 -43.03 31.52 -0.87
CA THR A 298 -43.12 31.77 0.58
C THR A 298 -43.93 30.64 1.26
N PRO A 299 -43.68 30.33 2.55
CA PRO A 299 -44.21 29.15 3.25
C PRO A 299 -45.74 29.03 3.25
#